data_AF-A0A5Y5VFP3-F1
#
_entry.id   AF-A0A5Y5VFP3-F1
#
_cell.length_a   1.000
_cell.length_b   1.000
_cell.length_c   1.000
_cell.angle_alpha   90.00
_cell.angle_beta   90.00
_cell.angle_gamma   90.00
#
_symmetry.space_group_name_H-M   'P 1'
#
loop_
_entity.id
_entity.type
_entity.pdbx_description
1 polymer ?
#
loop_
_entity_poly.entity_id
_entity_poly.type
_entity_poly.pdbx_seq_one_letter_code
_entity_poly.pdbx_strand_id
1 'polypeptide(L)'
;MRRDRNDYIGRKKLREILAVDEITFAIPAQSFAIECSISAEEALPVVTEFALRIAYVCGTLSPVQIQDFFGFTKKETDAIIQTLLNERLIKWNEDELLELTSYALTRFQDSSDHLPRFFKIQEWSSEVIFDLISFSPAGRPNRLKRVNSLVELAARNIERQSKTIQYAEQAFQEHFHSICKKNKAEIYKISAVDAGEHFSIPLPCMFYLDL
;
A
#
# COMPACT_ATOMS: atom_id res chain seq x y z
N MET A 1 -61.79 -11.80 -6.72
CA MET A 1 -61.61 -11.80 -5.25
C MET A 1 -61.78 -13.26 -4.82
N ARG A 2 -60.83 -14.00 -4.26
CA ARG A 2 -59.57 -13.71 -3.57
C ARG A 2 -58.50 -14.71 -4.04
N ARG A 3 -57.25 -14.26 -4.08
CA ARG A 3 -56.06 -15.08 -4.31
C ARG A 3 -55.71 -15.78 -2.99
N ASP A 4 -55.47 -17.09 -3.02
CA ASP A 4 -54.59 -17.75 -2.04
C ASP A 4 -53.40 -18.34 -2.79
N ARG A 5 -52.32 -17.53 -2.79
CA ARG A 5 -50.94 -17.95 -3.02
C ARG A 5 -50.33 -18.08 -1.62
N ASN A 6 -49.89 -19.28 -1.25
CA ASN A 6 -48.90 -19.63 -0.21
C ASN A 6 -49.04 -21.13 0.07
N ASP A 7 -48.03 -21.97 0.28
CA ASP A 7 -46.64 -21.75 0.68
C ASP A 7 -45.80 -22.94 0.18
N TYR A 8 -44.89 -22.71 -0.77
CA TYR A 8 -43.75 -23.60 -0.97
C TYR A 8 -42.59 -23.10 -0.09
N ILE A 9 -42.71 -23.27 1.22
CA ILE A 9 -41.57 -23.11 2.13
C ILE A 9 -40.81 -24.43 2.14
N GLY A 10 -39.84 -24.53 1.24
CA GLY A 10 -38.81 -25.55 1.29
C GLY A 10 -38.11 -25.49 2.65
N ARG A 11 -38.38 -26.46 3.51
CA ARG A 11 -37.62 -26.71 4.74
C ARG A 11 -36.16 -26.94 4.34
N LYS A 12 -35.35 -25.89 4.42
CA LYS A 12 -33.90 -26.01 4.44
C LYS A 12 -33.57 -26.73 5.74
N LYS A 13 -33.33 -28.04 5.65
CA LYS A 13 -32.90 -28.88 6.78
C LYS A 13 -31.62 -28.24 7.32
N LEU A 14 -31.69 -27.65 8.52
CA LEU A 14 -30.51 -27.19 9.23
C LEU A 14 -29.69 -28.43 9.54
N ARG A 15 -28.46 -28.50 9.02
CA ARG A 15 -27.52 -29.57 9.37
C ARG A 15 -27.14 -29.37 10.84
N GLU A 16 -27.33 -30.39 11.66
CA GLU A 16 -26.87 -30.37 13.05
C GLU A 16 -25.36 -30.63 13.02
N ILE A 17 -24.57 -29.62 13.42
CA ILE A 17 -23.12 -29.69 13.42
C ILE A 17 -22.66 -29.74 14.87
N LEU A 18 -21.96 -30.81 15.26
CA LEU A 18 -21.43 -30.98 16.62
C LEU A 18 -19.91 -30.73 16.64
N ALA A 19 -19.44 -29.78 17.44
CA ALA A 19 -18.01 -29.58 17.69
C ALA A 19 -17.47 -30.72 18.56
N VAL A 20 -16.43 -31.40 18.09
CA VAL A 20 -15.91 -32.61 18.76
C VAL A 20 -14.54 -32.38 19.38
N ASP A 21 -13.64 -31.69 18.69
CA ASP A 21 -12.28 -31.47 19.19
C ASP A 21 -11.64 -30.21 18.61
N GLU A 22 -10.58 -29.73 19.27
CA GLU A 22 -9.71 -28.64 18.83
C GLU A 22 -8.27 -29.15 18.75
N ILE A 23 -7.67 -29.13 17.56
CA ILE A 23 -6.25 -29.41 17.38
C ILE A 23 -5.56 -28.11 16.98
N THR A 24 -4.47 -27.76 17.67
CA THR A 24 -3.68 -26.59 17.29
C THR A 24 -2.49 -27.01 16.44
N PHE A 25 -2.33 -26.38 15.28
CA PHE A 25 -1.15 -26.57 14.44
C PHE A 25 -0.12 -25.46 14.68
N ALA A 26 1.15 -25.82 14.80
CA ALA A 26 2.27 -24.88 14.84
C ALA A 26 2.77 -24.64 13.41
N ILE A 27 2.40 -23.48 12.84
CA ILE A 27 2.89 -23.05 11.53
C ILE A 27 4.29 -22.45 11.72
N PRO A 28 5.34 -22.99 11.08
CA PRO A 28 6.68 -22.41 11.15
C PRO A 28 6.67 -21.04 10.48
N ALA A 29 7.24 -20.04 11.13
CA ALA A 29 7.32 -18.68 10.65
C ALA A 29 8.67 -18.07 10.99
N GLN A 30 9.03 -17.03 10.25
CA GLN A 30 10.24 -16.27 10.50
C GLN A 30 9.98 -14.78 10.30
N SER A 31 10.59 -13.93 11.13
CA SER A 31 10.61 -12.49 10.88
C SER A 31 11.77 -12.09 9.97
N PHE A 32 11.58 -11.07 9.16
CA PHE A 32 12.58 -10.52 8.25
C PHE A 32 12.58 -9.00 8.39
N ALA A 33 13.74 -8.44 8.69
CA ALA A 33 13.94 -6.99 8.62
C ALA A 33 14.19 -6.64 7.15
N ILE A 34 13.30 -5.85 6.55
CA ILE A 34 13.38 -5.45 5.15
C ILE A 34 13.68 -3.96 5.10
N GLU A 35 14.71 -3.61 4.35
CA GLU A 35 15.05 -2.24 4.01
C GLU A 35 14.92 -2.06 2.50
N CYS A 36 14.15 -1.07 2.08
CA CYS A 36 13.97 -0.76 0.67
C CYS A 36 13.72 0.73 0.45
N SER A 37 13.97 1.16 -0.77
CA SER A 37 13.49 2.45 -1.25
C SER A 37 12.21 2.22 -2.03
N ILE A 38 11.22 3.06 -1.78
CA ILE A 38 9.90 3.02 -2.42
C ILE A 38 9.66 4.33 -3.15
N SER A 39 9.04 4.23 -4.33
CA SER A 39 8.42 5.37 -4.98
C SER A 39 7.04 5.54 -4.37
N ALA A 40 6.74 6.69 -3.78
CA ALA A 40 5.40 6.97 -3.26
C ALA A 40 4.92 8.34 -3.72
N GLU A 41 3.61 8.49 -3.80
CA GLU A 41 2.98 9.77 -4.10
C GLU A 41 3.37 10.80 -3.01
N GLU A 42 3.99 11.89 -3.44
CA GLU A 42 4.38 13.01 -2.59
C GLU A 42 3.27 14.06 -2.65
N ALA A 43 2.73 14.41 -1.49
CA ALA A 43 1.83 15.54 -1.39
C ALA A 43 2.63 16.83 -1.59
N LEU A 44 2.30 17.59 -2.63
CA LEU A 44 2.86 18.92 -2.81
C LEU A 44 2.37 19.86 -1.69
N PRO A 45 3.17 20.89 -1.32
CA PRO A 45 2.65 22.01 -0.55
C PRO A 45 1.42 22.60 -1.26
N VAL A 46 0.39 22.93 -0.47
CA VAL A 46 -0.91 23.38 -1.00
C VAL A 46 -0.75 24.50 -2.01
N VAL A 47 0.07 25.50 -1.71
CA VAL A 47 0.30 26.65 -2.60
C VAL A 47 0.90 26.22 -3.93
N THR A 48 1.90 25.33 -3.92
CA THR A 48 2.53 24.76 -5.12
C THR A 48 1.50 23.99 -5.95
N GLU A 49 0.71 23.12 -5.32
CA GLU A 49 -0.33 22.34 -6.00
C GLU A 49 -1.33 23.26 -6.71
N PHE A 50 -1.87 24.26 -5.99
CA PHE A 50 -2.84 25.19 -6.56
C PHE A 50 -2.23 26.06 -7.66
N ALA A 51 -0.98 26.50 -7.54
CA ALA A 51 -0.33 27.30 -8.57
C ALA A 51 -0.20 26.51 -9.88
N LEU A 52 0.18 25.24 -9.80
CA LEU A 52 0.24 24.35 -10.96
C LEU A 52 -1.16 24.08 -11.54
N ARG A 53 -2.18 23.91 -10.69
CA ARG A 53 -3.56 23.69 -11.14
C ARG A 53 -4.10 24.89 -11.91
N ILE A 54 -3.84 26.11 -11.46
CA ILE A 54 -4.26 27.32 -12.17
C ILE A 54 -3.51 27.42 -13.50
N ALA A 55 -2.18 27.16 -13.51
CA ALA A 55 -1.40 27.16 -14.74
C ALA A 55 -1.90 26.11 -15.74
N TYR A 56 -2.31 24.93 -15.26
CA TYR A 56 -2.91 23.88 -16.07
C TYR A 56 -4.24 24.32 -16.70
N VAL A 57 -5.12 24.94 -15.91
CA VAL A 57 -6.45 25.37 -16.36
C VAL A 57 -6.38 26.57 -17.31
N CYS A 58 -5.53 27.54 -17.03
CA CYS A 58 -5.40 28.77 -17.81
C CYS A 58 -4.49 28.60 -19.04
N GLY A 59 -3.63 27.58 -19.07
CA GLY A 59 -2.59 27.39 -20.07
C GLY A 59 -1.39 28.30 -19.86
N THR A 60 -1.62 29.61 -19.78
CA THR A 60 -0.61 30.64 -19.49
C THR A 60 -1.08 31.58 -18.38
N LEU A 61 -0.15 32.15 -17.62
CA LEU A 61 -0.41 33.05 -16.51
C LEU A 61 0.61 34.19 -16.44
N SER A 62 0.17 35.39 -16.06
CA SER A 62 1.08 36.46 -15.64
C SER A 62 1.35 36.39 -14.14
N PRO A 63 2.48 36.94 -13.64
CA PRO A 63 2.75 37.06 -12.21
C PRO A 63 1.64 37.78 -11.45
N VAL A 64 1.00 38.78 -12.07
CA VAL A 64 -0.11 39.55 -11.48
C VAL A 64 -1.32 38.64 -11.24
N GLN A 65 -1.64 37.74 -12.18
CA GLN A 65 -2.75 36.80 -11.99
C GLN A 65 -2.49 35.82 -10.82
N ILE A 66 -1.24 35.39 -10.64
CA ILE A 66 -0.85 34.57 -9.47
C ILE A 66 -1.00 35.38 -8.19
N GLN A 67 -0.52 36.63 -8.19
CA GLN A 67 -0.62 37.54 -7.06
C GLN A 67 -2.09 37.74 -6.63
N ASP A 68 -2.96 38.06 -7.59
CA ASP A 68 -4.38 38.34 -7.35
C ASP A 68 -5.14 37.09 -6.89
N PHE A 69 -4.84 35.92 -7.46
CA PHE A 69 -5.51 34.67 -7.09
C PHE A 69 -5.22 34.28 -5.63
N PHE A 70 -3.96 34.35 -5.22
CA PHE A 70 -3.54 33.94 -3.87
C PHE A 70 -3.63 35.06 -2.84
N GLY A 71 -3.83 36.31 -3.26
CA GLY A 71 -3.77 37.48 -2.38
C GLY A 71 -2.36 37.74 -1.84
N PHE A 72 -1.33 37.33 -2.59
CA PHE A 72 0.05 37.50 -2.19
C PHE A 72 0.52 38.94 -2.33
N THR A 73 1.54 39.29 -1.54
CA THR A 73 2.37 40.46 -1.84
C THR A 73 3.25 40.17 -3.06
N LYS A 74 3.80 41.23 -3.67
CA LYS A 74 4.77 41.08 -4.76
C LYS A 74 5.96 40.19 -4.36
N LYS A 75 6.48 40.35 -3.13
CA LYS A 75 7.60 39.56 -2.62
C LYS A 75 7.28 38.06 -2.52
N GLU A 76 6.09 37.72 -2.03
CA GLU A 76 5.64 36.33 -1.92
C GLU A 76 5.39 35.72 -3.30
N THR A 77 4.82 36.49 -4.22
CA THR A 77 4.61 36.09 -5.62
C THR A 77 5.94 35.78 -6.30
N ASP A 78 6.92 36.68 -6.19
CA ASP A 78 8.26 36.49 -6.72
C ASP A 78 8.92 35.23 -6.12
N ALA A 79 8.78 35.02 -4.80
CA ALA A 79 9.35 33.85 -4.13
C ALA A 79 8.77 32.54 -4.65
N ILE A 80 7.45 32.46 -4.84
CA ILE A 80 6.78 31.25 -5.32
C ILE A 80 7.11 30.98 -6.78
N ILE A 81 7.11 32.00 -7.63
CA ILE A 81 7.51 31.86 -9.04
C ILE A 81 8.95 31.34 -9.11
N GLN A 82 9.87 31.89 -8.31
CA GLN A 82 11.25 31.42 -8.25
C GLN A 82 11.33 29.95 -7.81
N THR A 83 10.58 29.55 -6.79
CA THR A 83 10.52 28.13 -6.37
C THR A 83 10.05 27.23 -7.50
N LEU A 84 8.93 27.57 -8.16
CA LEU A 84 8.36 26.77 -9.25
C LEU A 84 9.30 26.69 -10.47
N LEU A 85 10.03 27.76 -10.77
CA LEU A 85 11.05 27.79 -11.82
C LEU A 85 12.26 26.91 -11.45
N ASN A 86 12.74 27.01 -10.21
CA ASN A 86 13.88 26.22 -9.72
C ASN A 86 13.57 24.71 -9.73
N GLU A 87 12.34 24.35 -9.40
CA GLU A 87 11.84 22.97 -9.47
C GLU A 87 11.47 22.53 -10.90
N ARG A 88 11.63 23.41 -11.90
CA ARG A 88 11.32 23.19 -13.33
C ARG A 88 9.87 22.79 -13.57
N LEU A 89 8.96 23.30 -12.75
CA LEU A 89 7.52 23.02 -12.86
C LEU A 89 6.82 24.01 -13.81
N ILE A 90 7.32 25.25 -13.85
CA ILE A 90 6.89 26.28 -14.79
C ILE A 90 8.08 26.82 -15.60
N LYS A 91 7.78 27.54 -16.68
CA LYS A 91 8.76 28.27 -17.51
C LYS A 91 8.12 29.53 -18.08
N TRP A 92 8.96 30.47 -18.50
CA TRP A 92 8.52 31.62 -19.31
C TRP A 92 8.37 31.19 -20.78
N ASN A 93 7.33 31.69 -21.44
CA ASN A 93 7.12 31.55 -22.87
C ASN A 93 7.61 32.80 -23.64
N GLU A 94 7.40 32.82 -24.96
CA GLU A 94 7.84 33.92 -25.83
C GLU A 94 7.12 35.25 -25.54
N ASP A 95 5.91 35.20 -24.96
CA ASP A 95 5.08 36.36 -24.62
C ASP A 95 5.31 36.87 -23.19
N GLU A 96 6.40 36.45 -22.53
CA GLU A 96 6.69 36.76 -21.11
C GLU A 96 5.57 36.33 -20.14
N LEU A 97 4.86 35.24 -20.48
CA LEU A 97 3.90 34.58 -19.59
C LEU A 97 4.48 33.27 -19.05
N LEU A 98 4.00 32.88 -17.87
CA LEU A 98 4.33 31.61 -17.23
C LEU A 98 3.43 30.51 -17.76
N GLU A 99 4.03 29.37 -18.10
CA GLU A 99 3.32 28.14 -18.49
C GLU A 99 3.94 26.91 -17.83
N LEU A 100 3.19 25.81 -17.77
CA LEU A 100 3.72 24.54 -17.28
C LEU A 100 4.83 24.01 -18.20
N THR A 101 5.84 23.37 -17.62
CA THR A 101 6.79 22.57 -18.40
C THR A 101 6.12 21.29 -18.90
N SER A 102 6.70 20.66 -19.93
CA SER A 102 6.26 19.33 -20.39
C SER A 102 6.30 18.29 -19.27
N TYR A 103 7.30 18.39 -18.38
CA TYR A 103 7.43 17.56 -17.19
C TYR A 103 6.25 17.74 -16.22
N ALA A 104 5.84 18.98 -15.93
CA ALA A 104 4.70 19.22 -15.06
C ALA A 104 3.38 18.79 -15.71
N LEU A 105 3.22 19.01 -17.02
CA LEU A 105 2.03 18.61 -17.77
C LEU A 105 1.77 17.10 -17.72
N THR A 106 2.81 16.26 -17.85
CA THR A 106 2.62 14.80 -17.76
C THR A 106 2.11 14.35 -16.38
N ARG A 107 2.44 15.09 -15.31
CA ARG A 107 1.91 14.80 -13.96
C ARG A 107 0.39 14.98 -13.82
N PHE A 108 -0.23 15.75 -14.71
CA PHE A 108 -1.69 15.88 -14.80
C PHE A 108 -2.33 14.82 -15.72
N GLN A 109 -1.57 14.27 -16.67
CA GLN A 109 -2.10 13.30 -17.65
C GLN A 109 -2.26 11.89 -17.04
N ASP A 110 -1.50 11.60 -15.99
CA ASP A 110 -1.57 10.33 -15.25
C ASP A 110 -2.76 10.25 -14.27
N SER A 111 -3.65 11.26 -14.27
CA SER A 111 -4.75 11.37 -13.32
C SER A 111 -6.09 11.71 -14.00
N SER A 112 -7.13 10.92 -13.71
CA SER A 112 -8.48 11.13 -14.23
C SER A 112 -9.22 12.30 -13.56
N ASP A 113 -8.65 12.86 -12.50
CA ASP A 113 -9.21 13.92 -11.66
C ASP A 113 -8.56 15.29 -11.91
N HIS A 114 -7.67 15.39 -12.91
CA HIS A 114 -6.89 16.61 -13.22
C HIS A 114 -6.06 17.12 -12.03
N LEU A 115 -5.69 16.25 -11.09
CA LEU A 115 -4.77 16.58 -10.01
C LEU A 115 -3.35 16.17 -10.37
N PRO A 116 -2.34 17.04 -10.14
CA PRO A 116 -0.99 16.68 -10.50
C PRO A 116 -0.43 15.65 -9.51
N ARG A 117 0.11 14.55 -10.03
CA ARG A 117 0.71 13.48 -9.21
C ARG A 117 2.22 13.54 -9.26
N PHE A 118 2.81 13.82 -8.11
CA PHE A 118 4.26 13.79 -7.93
C PHE A 118 4.64 12.55 -7.14
N PHE A 119 5.75 11.94 -7.51
CA PHE A 119 6.29 10.76 -6.84
C PHE A 119 7.71 11.04 -6.39
N LYS A 120 8.05 10.55 -5.21
CA LYS A 120 9.39 10.65 -4.64
C LYS A 120 9.88 9.31 -4.16
N ILE A 121 11.16 9.08 -4.38
CA ILE A 121 11.87 7.96 -3.79
C ILE A 121 12.16 8.29 -2.33
N GLN A 122 11.69 7.42 -1.45
CA GLN A 122 11.91 7.53 -0.01
C GLN A 122 12.35 6.19 0.55
N GLU A 123 13.18 6.22 1.58
CA GLU A 123 13.54 5.01 2.33
C GLU A 123 12.33 4.50 3.13
N TRP A 124 12.23 3.18 3.21
CA TRP A 124 11.21 2.46 3.96
C TRP A 124 11.84 1.21 4.56
N SER A 125 11.53 0.95 5.83
CA SER A 125 11.92 -0.28 6.49
C SER A 125 10.80 -0.80 7.38
N SER A 126 10.73 -2.12 7.50
CA SER A 126 9.79 -2.79 8.39
C SER A 126 10.27 -4.19 8.71
N GLU A 127 9.91 -4.68 9.89
CA GLU A 127 9.88 -6.11 10.14
C GLU A 127 8.62 -6.70 9.49
N VAL A 128 8.80 -7.77 8.71
CA VAL A 128 7.72 -8.51 8.07
C VAL A 128 7.84 -9.97 8.48
N ILE A 129 6.71 -10.61 8.78
CA ILE A 129 6.67 -12.03 9.14
C ILE A 129 6.08 -12.79 7.96
N PHE A 130 6.74 -13.89 7.60
CA PHE A 130 6.22 -14.84 6.64
C PHE A 130 6.08 -16.22 7.29
N ASP A 131 5.01 -16.95 6.93
CA ASP A 131 4.99 -18.38 7.20
C ASP A 131 5.98 -19.11 6.28
N LEU A 132 6.71 -20.10 6.79
CA LEU A 132 7.74 -20.81 6.04
C LEU A 132 7.18 -21.96 5.17
N ILE A 133 5.85 -22.11 5.11
CA ILE A 133 5.20 -23.12 4.26
C ILE A 133 4.94 -22.50 2.88
N SER A 134 4.22 -21.37 2.86
CA SER A 134 3.74 -20.68 1.67
C SER A 134 4.42 -19.33 1.42
N PHE A 135 5.13 -18.78 2.41
CA PHE A 135 5.65 -17.40 2.40
C PHE A 135 4.54 -16.34 2.27
N SER A 136 3.36 -16.61 2.83
CA SER A 136 2.32 -15.59 2.95
C SER A 136 2.63 -14.67 4.13
N PRO A 137 2.32 -13.36 4.04
CA PRO A 137 2.48 -12.45 5.16
C PRO A 137 1.62 -12.92 6.34
N ALA A 138 2.22 -12.96 7.53
CA ALA A 138 1.55 -13.42 8.74
C ALA A 138 1.69 -12.38 9.86
N GLY A 139 0.81 -12.50 10.86
CA GLY A 139 0.85 -11.65 12.06
C GLY A 139 1.65 -12.29 13.17
N ARG A 140 2.28 -11.46 14.02
CA ARG A 140 2.87 -11.95 15.27
C ARG A 140 1.73 -12.33 16.24
N PRO A 141 1.70 -13.55 16.80
CA PRO A 141 0.66 -13.92 17.74
C PRO A 141 0.79 -13.09 19.04
N ASN A 142 -0.28 -12.39 19.42
CA ASN A 142 -0.28 -11.48 20.58
C ASN A 142 -0.02 -12.20 21.93
N ARG A 143 -0.42 -13.47 22.05
CA ARG A 143 -0.16 -14.34 23.22
C ARG A 143 -0.19 -15.80 22.78
N LEU A 144 0.74 -16.60 23.29
CA LEU A 144 0.62 -18.05 23.31
C LEU A 144 -0.55 -18.39 24.27
N LYS A 145 -1.75 -18.59 23.73
CA LYS A 145 -2.82 -19.27 24.49
C LYS A 145 -2.30 -20.66 24.88
N ARG A 146 -2.75 -21.22 26.00
CA ARG A 146 -2.52 -22.65 26.26
C ARG A 146 -3.15 -23.42 25.11
N VAL A 147 -2.29 -24.04 24.30
CA VAL A 147 -2.69 -24.84 23.15
C VAL A 147 -2.91 -26.26 23.63
N ASN A 148 -4.11 -26.80 23.41
CA ASN A 148 -4.31 -28.24 23.50
C ASN A 148 -3.74 -28.85 22.21
N SER A 149 -2.97 -29.92 22.35
CA SER A 149 -2.45 -30.73 21.23
C SER A 149 -1.78 -29.89 20.13
N LEU A 150 -0.52 -29.52 20.34
CA LEU A 150 0.28 -28.80 19.35
C LEU A 150 0.91 -29.76 18.34
N VAL A 151 0.49 -29.68 17.08
CA VAL A 151 1.08 -30.45 15.97
C VAL A 151 1.98 -29.53 15.16
N GLU A 152 3.28 -29.78 15.19
CA GLU A 152 4.24 -29.03 14.36
C GLU A 152 4.03 -29.34 12.88
N LEU A 153 3.82 -28.29 12.08
CA LEU A 153 3.80 -28.42 10.64
C LEU A 153 5.23 -28.29 10.12
N ALA A 154 5.76 -29.36 9.55
CA ALA A 154 7.05 -29.28 8.88
C ALA A 154 6.90 -28.54 7.55
N ALA A 155 7.74 -27.52 7.32
CA ALA A 155 7.95 -26.98 5.98
C ALA A 155 8.58 -28.08 5.12
N ARG A 156 7.81 -28.80 4.30
CA ARG A 156 8.29 -30.01 3.62
C ARG A 156 9.39 -29.75 2.57
N ASN A 157 9.60 -28.50 2.17
CA ASN A 157 10.54 -28.12 1.13
C ASN A 157 11.89 -27.67 1.72
N ILE A 158 12.87 -28.57 1.70
CA ILE A 158 14.23 -28.36 2.22
C ILE A 158 14.96 -27.20 1.50
N GLU A 159 14.69 -26.99 0.20
CA GLU A 159 15.29 -25.89 -0.54
C GLU A 159 14.79 -24.54 -0.05
N ARG A 160 13.49 -24.43 0.24
CA ARG A 160 12.89 -23.21 0.80
C ARG A 160 13.44 -22.89 2.19
N GLN A 161 13.66 -23.92 3.02
CA GLN A 161 14.25 -23.75 4.34
C GLN A 161 15.72 -23.28 4.28
N SER A 162 16.48 -23.73 3.27
CA SER A 162 17.88 -23.31 3.12
C SER A 162 18.04 -21.92 2.51
N LYS A 163 16.97 -21.34 1.94
CA LYS A 163 16.98 -20.10 1.17
C LYS A 163 15.88 -19.12 1.61
N THR A 164 15.58 -19.07 2.91
CA THR A 164 14.44 -18.30 3.42
C THR A 164 14.50 -16.82 3.03
N ILE A 165 15.69 -16.21 3.01
CA ILE A 165 15.89 -14.82 2.59
C ILE A 165 15.43 -14.60 1.14
N GLN A 166 15.80 -15.47 0.20
CA GLN A 166 15.44 -15.32 -1.22
C GLN A 166 13.93 -15.43 -1.42
N TYR A 167 13.30 -16.39 -0.75
CA TYR A 167 11.85 -16.56 -0.81
C TYR A 167 11.09 -15.45 -0.08
N ALA A 168 11.63 -14.92 1.02
CA ALA A 168 11.06 -13.78 1.72
C ALA A 168 11.13 -12.50 0.87
N GLU A 169 12.24 -12.28 0.14
CA GLU A 169 12.36 -11.17 -0.80
C GLU A 169 11.33 -11.27 -1.92
N GLN A 170 11.19 -12.45 -2.54
CA GLN A 170 10.18 -12.70 -3.57
C GLN A 170 8.76 -12.48 -3.05
N ALA A 171 8.45 -13.04 -1.87
CA ALA A 171 7.15 -12.89 -1.23
C ALA A 171 6.86 -11.44 -0.83
N PHE A 172 7.87 -10.69 -0.39
CA PHE A 172 7.74 -9.28 -0.11
C PHE A 172 7.37 -8.48 -1.37
N GLN A 173 7.98 -8.78 -2.52
CA GLN A 173 7.61 -8.16 -3.79
C GLN A 173 6.17 -8.50 -4.18
N GLU A 174 5.79 -9.78 -4.10
CA GLU A 174 4.45 -10.25 -4.44
C GLU A 174 3.36 -9.63 -3.54
N HIS A 175 3.65 -9.51 -2.25
CA HIS A 175 2.69 -9.07 -1.24
C HIS A 175 2.86 -7.62 -0.81
N PHE A 176 3.66 -6.83 -1.54
CA PHE A 176 4.06 -5.48 -1.13
C PHE A 176 2.90 -4.58 -0.75
N HIS A 177 1.84 -4.49 -1.57
CA HIS A 177 0.69 -3.63 -1.27
C HIS A 177 -0.15 -4.10 -0.06
N SER A 178 -0.04 -5.38 0.31
CA SER A 178 -0.67 -5.89 1.53
C SER A 178 0.15 -5.54 2.78
N ILE A 179 1.47 -5.41 2.64
CA ILE A 179 2.44 -5.13 3.70
C ILE A 179 2.59 -3.62 3.90
N CYS A 180 2.92 -2.88 2.84
CA CYS A 180 3.07 -1.43 2.84
C CYS A 180 1.71 -0.76 2.58
N LYS A 181 1.21 -0.04 3.58
CA LYS A 181 -0.09 0.68 3.50
C LYS A 181 0.03 2.12 2.96
N LYS A 182 1.18 2.51 2.44
CA LYS A 182 1.35 3.83 1.82
C LYS A 182 0.60 3.88 0.48
N ASN A 183 -0.12 4.96 0.25
CA ASN A 183 -0.93 5.13 -0.94
C ASN A 183 -0.07 5.18 -2.20
N LYS A 184 -0.47 4.44 -3.24
CA LYS A 184 0.23 4.32 -4.54
C LYS A 184 1.75 4.15 -4.41
N ALA A 185 2.20 3.42 -3.39
CA ALA A 185 3.61 3.10 -3.23
C ALA A 185 3.98 1.92 -4.14
N GLU A 186 5.17 1.99 -4.71
CA GLU A 186 5.81 0.93 -5.50
C GLU A 186 7.24 0.70 -5.00
N ILE A 187 7.73 -0.54 -5.09
CA ILE A 187 9.12 -0.85 -4.76
C ILE A 187 10.03 -0.23 -5.83
N TYR A 188 10.96 0.62 -5.42
CA TYR A 188 12.01 1.14 -6.29
C TYR A 188 13.23 0.22 -6.26
N LYS A 189 13.69 -0.14 -5.06
CA LYS A 189 14.81 -1.08 -4.86
C LYS A 189 14.77 -1.69 -3.47
N ILE A 190 14.95 -3.01 -3.38
CA ILE A 190 15.23 -3.68 -2.10
C ILE A 190 16.73 -3.56 -1.80
N SER A 191 17.04 -3.02 -0.63
CA SER A 191 18.41 -2.71 -0.22
C SER A 191 18.99 -3.85 0.62
N ALA A 192 18.21 -4.37 1.57
CA ALA A 192 18.60 -5.48 2.43
C ALA A 192 17.37 -6.29 2.89
N VAL A 193 17.59 -7.58 3.11
CA VAL A 193 16.63 -8.50 3.74
C VAL A 193 17.41 -9.36 4.73
N ASP A 194 17.20 -9.09 6.01
CA ASP A 194 17.88 -9.78 7.10
C ASP A 194 16.95 -10.76 7.81
N ALA A 195 17.41 -11.99 7.96
CA ALA A 195 16.71 -13.05 8.64
C ALA A 195 16.69 -12.81 10.17
N GLY A 196 15.48 -12.77 10.73
CA GLY A 196 15.22 -12.64 12.16
C GLY A 196 14.84 -13.97 12.82
N GLU A 197 14.02 -13.87 13.86
CA GLU A 197 13.65 -14.98 14.75
C GLU A 197 12.78 -16.01 14.03
N HIS A 198 13.08 -17.30 14.26
CA HIS A 198 12.19 -18.41 13.92
C HIS A 198 11.23 -18.69 15.06
N PHE A 199 9.96 -18.85 14.76
CA PHE A 199 8.94 -19.18 15.75
C PHE A 199 7.77 -19.93 15.11
N SER A 200 6.81 -20.34 15.93
CA SER A 200 5.59 -20.99 15.45
C SER A 200 4.36 -20.10 15.68
N ILE A 201 3.54 -19.97 14.65
CA ILE A 201 2.23 -19.32 14.71
C ILE A 201 1.19 -20.41 15.05
N PRO A 202 0.46 -20.30 16.18
CA PRO A 202 -0.57 -21.27 16.53
C PRO A 202 -1.81 -21.06 15.65
N LEU A 203 -2.23 -22.11 14.96
CA LEU A 203 -3.46 -22.18 14.18
C LEU A 203 -4.42 -23.20 14.83
N PRO A 204 -5.38 -22.75 15.66
CA PRO A 204 -6.39 -23.63 16.24
C PRO A 204 -7.42 -24.05 15.18
N CYS A 205 -7.64 -25.35 15.04
CA CYS A 205 -8.60 -25.94 14.11
C CYS A 205 -9.67 -26.71 14.88
N MET A 206 -10.92 -26.25 14.79
CA MET A 206 -12.08 -26.95 15.34
C MET A 206 -12.59 -28.00 14.36
N PHE A 207 -12.76 -29.23 14.84
CA PHE A 207 -13.33 -30.33 14.08
C PHE A 207 -14.81 -30.53 14.46
N TYR A 208 -15.61 -30.77 13.44
CA TYR A 208 -17.05 -30.93 13.57
C TYR A 208 -17.54 -32.21 12.89
N LEU A 209 -18.58 -32.82 13.45
CA LEU A 209 -19.34 -33.89 12.82
C LEU A 209 -20.63 -33.33 12.21
N ASP A 210 -20.93 -33.76 10.99
CA ASP A 210 -22.23 -33.55 10.34
C ASP A 210 -23.14 -34.72 10.75
N LEU A 211 -24.26 -34.41 11.41
CA LEU A 211 -25.19 -35.40 11.98
C LEU A 211 -26.40 -35.68 11.07
#